data_AF-A0A1J5AMD5-F1
#
_entry.id   AF-A0A1J5AMD5-F1
#
_cell.length_a   1.000
_cell.length_b   1.000
_cell.length_c   1.000
_cell.angle_alpha   90.00
_cell.angle_beta   90.00
_cell.angle_gamma   90.00
#
_symmetry.space_group_name_H-M   'P 1'
#
loop_
_entity.id
_entity.type
_entity.pdbx_description
1 polymer ?
#
loop_
_entity_poly.entity_id
_entity_poly.type
_entity_poly.pdbx_seq_one_letter_code
_entity_poly.pdbx_strand_id
1 'polypeptide(L)'
;MAALSVGGSMMRIAKTVALIGLLAMTAILIYGFTIGDFGAEGNQLLSMPWGIVSLVDLYVGFILFSGWIVYRERSAVRAIPWVILMMGLGFFTASLYTLIALQTSKGDWQRFWMGRRLDKVAEGKT
;
A
#
# COMPACT_ATOMS: atom_id res chain seq x y z
N MET A 1 -15.80 18.45 20.11
CA MET A 1 -16.46 17.12 20.01
C MET A 1 -16.82 16.74 18.57
N ALA A 2 -17.31 17.66 17.71
CA ALA A 2 -17.61 17.38 16.30
C ALA A 2 -16.37 17.02 15.44
N ALA A 3 -15.23 17.68 15.60
CA ALA A 3 -14.00 17.37 14.85
C ALA A 3 -13.42 15.98 15.17
N LEU A 4 -13.56 15.50 16.41
CA LEU A 4 -13.17 14.14 16.81
C LEU A 4 -14.13 13.07 16.23
N SER A 5 -15.40 13.42 15.99
CA SER A 5 -16.39 12.55 15.35
C SER A 5 -16.13 12.39 13.83
N VAL A 6 -15.79 13.49 13.14
CA VAL A 6 -15.49 13.48 11.69
C VAL A 6 -14.23 12.65 11.38
N GLY A 7 -13.17 12.79 12.19
CA GLY A 7 -11.94 12.01 12.02
C GLY A 7 -12.16 10.50 12.12
N GLY A 8 -13.01 10.07 13.05
CA GLY A 8 -13.39 8.66 13.21
C GLY A 8 -14.19 8.11 12.03
N SER A 9 -15.13 8.88 11.48
CA SER A 9 -15.93 8.48 10.31
C SER A 9 -15.10 8.37 9.04
N MET A 10 -14.18 9.32 8.78
CA MET A 10 -13.28 9.26 7.63
C MET A 10 -12.33 8.06 7.70
N MET A 11 -11.81 7.74 8.89
CA MET A 11 -10.94 6.57 9.08
C MET A 11 -11.67 5.25 8.85
N ARG A 12 -12.98 5.18 9.13
CA ARG A 12 -13.79 4.01 8.80
C ARG A 12 -13.94 3.85 7.28
N ILE A 13 -14.23 4.94 6.57
CA ILE A 13 -14.30 4.94 5.09
C ILE A 13 -12.97 4.46 4.50
N ALA A 14 -11.85 5.01 4.95
CA ALA A 14 -10.52 4.61 4.47
C ALA A 14 -10.24 3.12 4.71
N LYS A 15 -10.65 2.56 5.86
CA LYS A 15 -10.54 1.12 6.13
C LYS A 15 -11.39 0.29 5.17
N THR A 16 -12.63 0.72 4.93
CA THR A 16 -13.53 0.05 4.00
C THR A 16 -12.96 0.05 2.59
N VAL A 17 -12.44 1.19 2.11
CA VAL A 17 -11.81 1.29 0.79
C VAL A 17 -10.58 0.39 0.69
N ALA A 18 -9.71 0.40 1.70
CA ALA A 18 -8.53 -0.48 1.73
C ALA A 18 -8.93 -1.96 1.74
N LEU A 19 -9.98 -2.34 2.46
CA LEU A 19 -10.50 -3.70 2.50
C LEU A 19 -11.09 -4.12 1.16
N ILE A 20 -11.90 -3.27 0.53
CA ILE A 20 -12.45 -3.54 -0.81
C ILE A 20 -11.32 -3.73 -1.82
N GLY A 21 -10.31 -2.84 -1.80
CA GLY A 21 -9.13 -2.97 -2.65
C GLY A 21 -8.40 -4.30 -2.44
N LEU A 22 -8.21 -4.70 -1.18
CA LEU A 22 -7.58 -5.99 -0.84
C LEU A 22 -8.37 -7.18 -1.40
N LEU A 23 -9.70 -7.19 -1.21
CA LEU A 23 -10.57 -8.27 -1.70
C LEU A 23 -10.61 -8.32 -3.23
N ALA A 24 -10.72 -7.18 -3.89
CA ALA A 24 -10.70 -7.08 -5.35
C ALA A 24 -9.36 -7.58 -5.92
N MET A 25 -8.24 -7.15 -5.34
CA MET A 25 -6.92 -7.62 -5.74
C MET A 25 -6.74 -9.13 -5.51
N THR A 26 -7.29 -9.66 -4.41
CA THR A 26 -7.27 -11.11 -4.14
C THR A 26 -8.01 -11.87 -5.24
N ALA A 27 -9.22 -11.43 -5.59
CA ALA A 27 -10.03 -12.07 -6.62
C ALA A 27 -9.35 -12.04 -7.99
N ILE A 28 -8.81 -10.90 -8.40
CA ILE A 28 -8.18 -10.77 -9.73
C ILE A 28 -6.83 -11.48 -9.81
N LEU A 29 -6.05 -11.54 -8.72
CA LEU A 29 -4.82 -12.34 -8.68
C LEU A 29 -5.14 -13.83 -8.81
N ILE A 30 -6.16 -14.33 -8.10
CA ILE A 30 -6.61 -15.72 -8.26
C ILE A 30 -7.02 -15.98 -9.71
N TYR A 31 -7.80 -15.09 -10.32
CA TYR A 31 -8.19 -15.20 -11.73
C TYR A 31 -6.96 -15.24 -12.65
N GLY A 32 -6.03 -14.29 -12.51
CA GLY A 32 -4.83 -14.20 -13.34
C GLY A 32 -3.90 -15.42 -13.20
N PHE A 33 -3.67 -15.90 -11.98
CA PHE A 33 -2.83 -17.08 -11.75
C PHE A 33 -3.48 -18.41 -12.13
N THR A 34 -4.81 -18.47 -12.25
CA THR A 34 -5.52 -19.71 -12.61
C THR A 34 -5.76 -19.84 -14.10
N ILE A 35 -5.95 -18.73 -14.82
CA ILE A 35 -6.33 -18.75 -16.24
C ILE A 35 -5.23 -18.16 -17.13
N GLY A 36 -4.51 -17.15 -16.66
CA GLY A 36 -3.57 -16.37 -17.47
C GLY A 36 -2.21 -17.03 -17.62
N ASP A 37 -1.54 -16.71 -18.73
CA ASP A 37 -0.11 -16.98 -18.91
C ASP A 37 0.66 -15.68 -18.65
N PHE A 38 1.17 -15.55 -17.42
CA PHE A 38 1.87 -14.34 -16.98
C PHE A 38 3.05 -13.97 -17.89
N GLY A 39 3.76 -14.96 -18.45
CA GLY A 39 4.92 -14.73 -19.31
C GLY A 39 4.51 -14.25 -20.70
N ALA A 40 3.57 -14.95 -21.33
CA ALA A 40 3.09 -14.60 -22.67
C ALA A 40 2.37 -13.24 -22.68
N GLU A 41 1.46 -13.01 -21.74
CA GLU A 41 0.71 -11.75 -21.61
C GLU A 41 1.62 -10.59 -21.20
N GLY A 42 2.60 -10.84 -20.33
CA GLY A 42 3.62 -9.84 -19.98
C GLY A 42 4.46 -9.42 -21.18
N ASN A 43 4.87 -10.35 -22.03
CA ASN A 43 5.60 -10.04 -23.25
C ASN A 43 4.74 -9.25 -24.25
N GLN A 44 3.44 -9.58 -24.34
CA GLN A 44 2.49 -8.80 -25.15
C GLN A 44 2.38 -7.36 -24.66
N LEU A 45 2.25 -7.13 -23.34
CA LEU A 45 2.25 -5.79 -22.76
C LEU A 45 3.53 -5.01 -23.09
N LEU A 46 4.69 -5.67 -23.04
CA LEU A 46 5.98 -5.05 -23.38
C LEU A 46 6.15 -4.75 -24.88
N SER A 47 5.41 -5.44 -25.75
CA SER A 47 5.40 -5.15 -27.19
C SER A 47 4.51 -3.95 -27.57
N MET A 48 3.63 -3.52 -26.66
CA MET A 48 2.69 -2.42 -26.90
C MET A 48 3.22 -1.14 -26.23
N PRO A 49 3.32 0.00 -26.95
CA PRO A 49 3.83 1.25 -26.37
C PRO A 49 3.09 1.70 -25.10
N TRP A 50 1.76 1.61 -25.10
CA TRP A 50 0.95 1.92 -23.92
C TRP A 50 1.10 0.89 -22.80
N GLY A 51 1.38 -0.38 -23.11
CA GLY A 51 1.65 -1.41 -22.10
C GLY A 51 2.95 -1.11 -21.35
N ILE A 52 3.99 -0.65 -22.05
CA ILE A 52 5.23 -0.17 -21.43
C ILE A 52 4.93 1.05 -20.53
N VAL A 53 4.17 2.03 -21.01
CA VAL A 53 3.81 3.21 -20.21
C VAL A 53 3.08 2.81 -18.93
N SER A 54 2.10 1.91 -19.01
CA SER A 54 1.37 1.41 -17.84
C SER A 54 2.26 0.64 -16.86
N LEU A 55 3.21 -0.16 -17.36
CA LEU A 55 4.17 -0.87 -16.50
C LEU A 55 5.09 0.12 -15.77
N VAL A 56 5.63 1.12 -16.49
CA VAL A 56 6.47 2.15 -15.87
C VAL A 56 5.68 2.93 -14.83
N ASP A 57 4.47 3.38 -15.16
CA ASP A 57 3.59 4.10 -14.23
C ASP A 57 3.32 3.29 -12.96
N LEU A 58 2.97 2.00 -13.12
CA LEU A 58 2.73 1.07 -12.03
C LEU A 58 3.95 0.93 -11.10
N TYR A 59 5.13 0.66 -11.66
CA TYR A 59 6.35 0.42 -10.88
C TYR A 59 6.90 1.70 -10.24
N VAL A 60 6.76 2.87 -10.89
CA VAL A 60 7.06 4.17 -10.26
C VAL A 60 6.16 4.36 -9.04
N GLY A 61 4.87 4.06 -9.17
CA GLY A 61 3.94 4.04 -8.03
C GLY A 61 4.38 3.10 -6.91
N PHE A 62 4.83 1.88 -7.24
CA PHE A 62 5.31 0.90 -6.27
C PHE A 62 6.54 1.39 -5.52
N ILE A 63 7.48 2.04 -6.21
CA ILE A 63 8.70 2.60 -5.61
C ILE A 63 8.34 3.74 -4.65
N LEU A 64 7.50 4.69 -5.09
CA LEU A 64 7.06 5.80 -4.24
C LEU A 64 6.33 5.31 -2.99
N PHE A 65 5.45 4.33 -3.14
CA PHE A 65 4.73 3.73 -2.01
C PHE A 65 5.67 2.95 -1.08
N SER A 66 6.64 2.22 -1.64
CA SER A 66 7.69 1.56 -0.85
C SER A 66 8.51 2.56 -0.06
N GLY A 67 8.81 3.73 -0.64
CA GLY A 67 9.42 4.86 0.06
C GLY A 67 8.58 5.31 1.26
N TRP A 68 7.27 5.40 1.11
CA TRP A 68 6.35 5.69 2.22
C TRP A 68 6.38 4.60 3.30
N ILE A 69 6.38 3.32 2.93
CA ILE A 69 6.49 2.20 3.89
C ILE A 69 7.81 2.28 4.68
N VAL A 70 8.94 2.50 3.99
CA VAL A 70 10.27 2.64 4.61
C VAL A 70 10.31 3.86 5.53
N TYR A 71 9.69 4.97 5.13
CA TYR A 71 9.56 6.15 5.97
C TYR A 71 8.74 5.85 7.23
N ARG A 72 7.60 5.16 7.09
CA ARG A 72 6.68 4.87 8.20
C ARG A 72 7.26 3.85 9.19
N GLU A 73 8.00 2.87 8.70
CA GLU A 73 8.64 1.85 9.51
C GLU A 73 9.92 2.37 10.20
N ARG A 74 10.10 1.98 11.46
CA ARG A 74 11.30 2.38 12.23
C ARG A 74 12.56 1.61 11.82
N SER A 75 12.39 0.40 11.31
CA SER A 75 13.50 -0.51 11.01
C SER A 75 13.42 -1.01 9.57
N ALA A 76 14.55 -0.92 8.86
CA ALA A 76 14.70 -1.47 7.52
C ALA A 76 14.32 -2.96 7.48
N VAL A 77 14.63 -3.71 8.54
CA VAL A 77 14.30 -5.15 8.64
C VAL A 77 12.79 -5.39 8.58
N ARG A 78 11.97 -4.47 9.10
CA ARG A 78 10.51 -4.58 9.01
C ARG A 78 9.97 -4.06 7.67
N ALA A 79 10.65 -3.09 7.05
CA ALA A 79 10.24 -2.54 5.77
C ALA A 79 10.57 -3.47 4.60
N ILE A 80 11.72 -4.17 4.63
CA ILE A 80 12.19 -5.02 3.53
C ILE A 80 11.14 -6.05 3.07
N PRO A 81 10.50 -6.84 3.95
CA PRO A 81 9.46 -7.76 3.52
C PRO A 81 8.30 -7.06 2.80
N TRP A 82 7.89 -5.88 3.28
CA TRP A 82 6.82 -5.10 2.64
C TRP A 82 7.22 -4.57 1.27
N VAL A 83 8.47 -4.12 1.10
CA VAL A 83 8.98 -3.66 -0.19
C VAL A 83 9.05 -4.82 -1.19
N ILE A 84 9.55 -5.98 -0.77
CA ILE A 84 9.60 -7.18 -1.62
C ILE A 84 8.18 -7.60 -2.05
N LEU A 85 7.24 -7.66 -1.10
CA LEU A 85 5.85 -7.96 -1.39
C LEU A 85 5.22 -6.90 -2.32
N MET A 86 5.54 -5.62 -2.15
CA MET A 86 5.05 -4.54 -3.00
C MET A 86 5.55 -4.69 -4.44
N MET A 87 6.81 -5.09 -4.65
CA MET A 87 7.35 -5.31 -6.00
C MET A 87 6.74 -6.53 -6.70
N GLY A 88 6.34 -7.56 -5.94
CA GLY A 88 5.77 -8.78 -6.52
C GLY A 88 4.25 -8.76 -6.66
N LEU A 89 3.52 -8.30 -5.64
CA LEU A 89 2.06 -8.35 -5.55
C LEU A 89 1.39 -6.96 -5.74
N GLY A 90 2.18 -5.90 -5.80
CA GLY A 90 1.71 -4.56 -6.12
C GLY A 90 0.64 -4.04 -5.16
N PHE A 91 -0.49 -3.62 -5.72
CA PHE A 91 -1.57 -3.01 -4.96
C PHE A 91 -2.25 -3.96 -3.95
N PHE A 92 -2.11 -5.28 -4.08
CA PHE A 92 -2.53 -6.19 -3.02
C PHE A 92 -1.80 -5.87 -1.70
N THR A 93 -0.47 -5.72 -1.78
CA THR A 93 0.37 -5.37 -0.62
C THR A 93 0.08 -3.95 -0.16
N ALA A 94 -0.13 -3.00 -1.07
CA ALA A 94 -0.49 -1.63 -0.69
C ALA A 94 -1.80 -1.57 0.09
N SER A 95 -2.84 -2.29 -0.37
CA SER A 95 -4.14 -2.36 0.31
C SER A 95 -4.02 -3.04 1.67
N LEU A 96 -3.29 -4.17 1.75
CA LEU A 96 -3.06 -4.88 3.01
C LEU A 96 -2.30 -4.00 4.02
N TYR A 97 -1.19 -3.40 3.58
CA TYR A 97 -0.37 -2.55 4.43
C TYR A 97 -1.16 -1.34 4.92
N THR A 98 -1.90 -0.67 4.03
CA THR A 98 -2.77 0.46 4.37
C THR A 98 -3.84 0.07 5.38
N LEU A 99 -4.46 -1.11 5.23
CA LEU A 99 -5.48 -1.58 6.16
C LEU A 99 -4.88 -1.81 7.56
N ILE A 100 -3.74 -2.51 7.65
CA ILE A 100 -3.03 -2.75 8.92
C ILE A 100 -2.62 -1.42 9.56
N ALA A 101 -2.09 -0.52 8.74
CA ALA A 101 -1.75 0.84 9.12
C ALA A 101 -2.94 1.61 9.72
N LEU A 102 -4.10 1.59 9.07
CA LEU A 102 -5.31 2.28 9.54
C LEU A 102 -5.84 1.65 10.83
N GLN A 103 -5.72 0.33 11.00
CA GLN A 103 -6.11 -0.37 12.22
C GLN A 103 -5.20 -0.01 13.39
N THR A 104 -3.89 -0.04 13.18
CA THR A 104 -2.88 0.28 14.23
C THR A 104 -2.90 1.75 14.65
N SER A 105 -3.40 2.65 13.80
CA SER A 105 -3.45 4.09 14.08
C SER A 105 -4.59 4.51 15.01
N LYS A 106 -5.52 3.60 15.38
CA LYS A 106 -6.60 3.84 16.35
C LYS A 106 -7.42 5.14 16.17
N GLY A 107 -7.57 5.62 14.93
CA GLY A 107 -8.33 6.83 14.61
C GLY A 107 -7.51 8.11 14.49
N ASP A 108 -6.19 8.04 14.69
CA ASP A 108 -5.26 9.16 14.53
C ASP A 108 -4.64 9.16 13.12
N TRP A 109 -4.93 10.21 12.34
CA TRP A 109 -4.40 10.40 11.00
C TRP A 109 -2.90 10.71 10.97
N GLN A 110 -2.36 11.38 11.98
CA GLN A 110 -0.93 11.62 12.06
C GLN A 110 -0.22 10.29 12.27
N ARG A 111 -0.72 9.45 13.18
CA ARG A 111 -0.18 8.11 13.42
C ARG A 111 -0.28 7.21 12.20
N PHE A 112 -1.28 7.43 11.36
CA PHE A 112 -1.34 6.81 10.05
C PHE A 112 -0.18 7.28 9.18
N TRP A 113 -0.02 8.57 8.89
CA TRP A 113 0.99 8.99 7.92
C TRP A 113 2.43 8.82 8.39
N MET A 114 2.73 9.10 9.66
CA MET A 114 4.09 9.10 10.20
C MET A 114 4.49 7.79 10.87
N GLY A 115 3.53 6.90 11.14
CA GLY A 115 3.78 5.63 11.81
C GLY A 115 4.50 5.80 13.14
N ARG A 116 5.65 5.13 13.29
CA ARG A 116 6.44 5.11 14.53
C ARG A 116 7.41 6.30 14.66
N ARG A 117 7.44 7.22 13.71
CA ARG A 117 8.26 8.44 13.80
C ARG A 117 7.61 9.55 14.62
N LEU A 118 6.30 9.49 14.81
CA LEU A 118 5.59 10.41 15.72
C LEU A 118 6.17 10.36 17.14
N ASP A 119 6.48 9.15 17.61
CA ASP A 119 7.06 8.95 18.94
C ASP A 119 8.40 9.70 19.09
N LYS A 120 9.20 9.81 18.02
CA LYS A 120 10.48 10.55 18.02
C LYS A 120 10.31 12.07 17.99
N VAL A 121 9.35 12.57 17.20
CA VAL A 121 9.06 14.01 17.13
C VAL A 121 8.52 14.51 18.47
N ALA A 122 7.67 13.71 19.14
CA ALA A 122 7.17 14.00 20.48
C ALA A 122 8.28 13.96 21.56
N GLU A 123 9.30 13.11 21.39
CA GLU A 123 10.43 12.97 22.31
C GLU A 123 11.62 13.92 22.02
N GLY A 124 11.54 14.78 21.00
CA GLY A 124 12.57 15.79 20.70
C GLY A 124 13.92 15.22 20.24
N LYS A 125 13.96 13.96 19.77
CA LYS A 125 15.19 13.30 19.31
C LYS A 125 15.16 13.16 17.79
N THR A 126 15.82 14.11 17.11
CA THR A 126 16.18 14.04 15.69
C THR A 126 17.07 12.83 15.42
#